data_AF-M5BK95-F1
#
_entry.id   AF-M5BK95-F1
#
_cell.length_a   1.000
_cell.length_b   1.000
_cell.length_c   1.000
_cell.angle_alpha   90.00
_cell.angle_beta   90.00
_cell.angle_gamma   90.00
#
_symmetry.space_group_name_H-M   'P 1'
#
loop_
_entity.id
_entity.type
_entity.pdbx_description
1 polymer ?
#
loop_
_entity_poly.entity_id
_entity_poly.type
_entity_poly.pdbx_seq_one_letter_code
_entity_poly.pdbx_strand_id
1 'polypeptide(L)'
;MTHKRKDCLERPRKKGAKYTNQDIAADEVVQDIEAGYDAKRDRWNGYDPSEHSKIYEEYAAIEAARQKLREEQIDSQTDAAVRKVAKAGGGGNDEFGSSDEEDADEDKYADAADAVGQKLDAKTRITVRNLRIREDTAKYLINLDPSSAYYDPKTRSMRDNPSKNVNPEDAQFAGDNFLRNSGEAVDVQKLQLFAWQSAARGNDVHLNANPTQGEILHHQYKEKKDYLKNTSKVGILAKYGGEEYLEKAPKELLNGQTEDYVEYSRTGQVIKGRERAKTKSKYDEDGEHFWLPL
;
A
#
# COMPACT_ATOMS: atom_id res chain seq x y z
N MET A 1 2.31 56.35 -38.59
CA MET A 1 2.39 57.50 -37.65
C MET A 1 1.46 57.27 -36.46
N THR A 2 1.76 56.26 -35.65
CA THR A 2 0.92 55.76 -34.54
C THR A 2 0.69 56.75 -33.41
N HIS A 3 1.52 57.80 -33.31
CA HIS A 3 1.43 58.84 -32.29
C HIS A 3 1.69 60.25 -32.86
N LYS A 4 1.37 61.29 -32.08
CA LYS A 4 1.66 62.70 -32.40
C LYS A 4 3.01 63.11 -31.84
N ARG A 5 3.60 64.20 -32.34
CA ARG A 5 4.90 64.74 -31.86
C ARG A 5 4.95 64.97 -30.34
N LYS A 6 3.83 65.30 -29.70
CA LYS A 6 3.76 65.56 -28.25
C LYS A 6 3.92 64.29 -27.41
N ASP A 7 3.44 63.17 -27.94
CA ASP A 7 3.40 61.85 -27.29
C ASP A 7 4.51 60.93 -27.85
N CYS A 8 5.52 61.53 -28.48
CA CYS A 8 6.64 60.80 -29.07
C CYS A 8 7.59 60.33 -27.98
N LEU A 9 7.86 59.02 -27.94
CA LEU A 9 8.80 58.40 -26.99
C LEU A 9 10.25 58.72 -27.32
N GLU A 10 10.52 59.16 -28.55
CA GLU A 10 11.84 59.55 -29.01
C GLU A 10 12.24 60.95 -28.54
N ARG A 11 13.55 61.13 -28.32
CA ARG A 11 14.07 62.39 -27.80
C ARG A 11 13.75 63.56 -28.76
N PRO A 12 13.16 64.68 -28.28
CA PRO A 12 12.77 65.79 -29.15
C PRO A 12 13.96 66.36 -29.95
N ARG A 13 13.85 66.33 -31.28
CA ARG A 13 14.90 66.82 -32.19
C ARG A 13 14.75 68.31 -32.48
N LYS A 14 15.88 69.02 -32.59
CA LYS A 14 15.93 70.46 -32.98
C LYS A 14 15.40 70.68 -34.39
N LYS A 15 15.77 69.81 -35.33
CA LYS A 15 15.17 69.71 -36.68
C LYS A 15 14.41 68.39 -36.74
N GLY A 16 13.10 68.45 -36.95
CA GLY A 16 12.24 67.26 -36.95
C GLY A 16 12.43 66.41 -38.21
N ALA A 17 12.16 65.12 -38.10
CA ALA A 17 12.26 64.15 -39.21
C ALA A 17 11.42 64.54 -40.43
N LYS A 18 10.35 65.34 -40.25
CA LYS A 18 9.55 65.94 -41.34
C LYS A 18 10.38 66.79 -42.32
N TYR A 19 11.45 67.42 -41.85
CA TYR A 19 12.27 68.35 -42.66
C TYR A 19 13.60 67.74 -43.10
N THR A 20 14.09 66.72 -42.38
CA THR A 20 15.39 66.09 -42.66
C THR A 20 15.27 64.71 -43.29
N ASN A 21 14.10 64.05 -43.22
CA ASN A 21 13.84 62.68 -43.70
C ASN A 21 14.88 61.63 -43.25
N GLN A 22 15.61 61.91 -42.18
CA GLN A 22 16.63 61.04 -41.60
C GLN A 22 16.11 60.40 -40.30
N ASP A 23 16.51 59.15 -40.06
CA ASP A 23 16.17 58.33 -38.89
C ASP A 23 14.65 58.25 -38.62
N ILE A 24 13.93 57.60 -39.55
CA ILE A 24 12.49 57.31 -39.45
C ILE A 24 12.31 56.03 -38.62
N ALA A 25 11.59 56.12 -37.49
CA ALA A 25 11.29 54.98 -36.64
C ALA A 25 10.21 54.09 -37.28
N ALA A 26 10.24 52.79 -36.95
CA ALA A 26 9.18 51.86 -37.33
C ALA A 26 7.86 52.22 -36.62
N ASP A 27 6.73 51.92 -37.26
CA ASP A 27 5.40 52.14 -36.67
C ASP A 27 5.13 51.11 -35.55
N GLU A 28 4.44 51.55 -34.49
CA GLU A 28 4.08 50.71 -33.33
C GLU A 28 2.88 49.79 -33.63
N VAL A 29 2.79 48.66 -32.94
CA VAL A 29 1.64 47.75 -33.05
C VAL A 29 0.61 48.10 -31.98
N VAL A 30 -0.56 48.60 -32.38
CA VAL A 30 -1.67 48.91 -31.47
C VAL A 30 -2.56 47.66 -31.36
N GLN A 31 -2.74 47.15 -30.14
CA GLN A 31 -3.65 46.04 -29.85
C GLN A 31 -4.72 46.51 -28.88
N ASP A 32 -5.99 46.22 -29.20
CA ASP A 32 -7.12 46.44 -28.30
C ASP A 32 -7.50 45.11 -27.67
N ILE A 33 -7.47 45.04 -26.34
CA ILE A 33 -7.66 43.80 -25.57
C ILE A 33 -8.78 44.03 -24.56
N GLU A 34 -9.92 43.37 -24.80
CA GLU A 34 -11.03 43.33 -23.86
C GLU A 34 -10.74 42.35 -22.73
N ALA A 35 -10.00 42.82 -21.72
CA ALA A 35 -9.63 42.03 -20.55
C ALA A 35 -10.60 42.22 -19.37
N GLY A 36 -10.87 41.13 -18.65
CA GLY A 36 -11.57 41.12 -17.35
C GLY A 36 -10.75 41.80 -16.24
N TYR A 37 -11.31 41.90 -15.03
CA TYR A 37 -10.64 42.61 -13.91
C TYR A 37 -9.29 42.00 -13.55
N ASP A 38 -9.23 40.67 -13.38
CA ASP A 38 -8.00 39.97 -13.02
C ASP A 38 -6.98 40.05 -14.15
N ALA A 39 -7.42 39.82 -15.39
CA ALA A 39 -6.55 39.92 -16.56
C ALA A 39 -5.97 41.33 -16.77
N LYS A 40 -6.64 42.42 -16.38
CA LYS A 40 -6.05 43.78 -16.43
C LYS A 40 -4.99 44.03 -15.36
N ARG A 41 -5.06 43.29 -14.26
CA ARG A 41 -4.23 43.49 -13.07
C ARG A 41 -3.22 42.37 -12.88
N ASP A 42 -3.20 41.40 -13.78
CA ASP A 42 -2.24 40.32 -13.75
C ASP A 42 -0.84 40.91 -13.96
N ARG A 43 0.01 40.72 -12.95
CA ARG A 43 1.39 41.16 -12.94
C ARG A 43 2.21 40.43 -14.02
N TRP A 44 1.79 39.23 -14.40
CA TRP A 44 2.47 38.39 -15.37
C TRP A 44 1.95 38.58 -16.80
N ASN A 45 1.17 39.64 -17.04
CA ASN A 45 0.82 40.02 -18.40
C ASN A 45 2.05 40.30 -19.25
N GLY A 46 2.14 39.66 -20.40
CA GLY A 46 3.28 39.77 -21.31
C GLY A 46 4.51 38.98 -20.87
N TYR A 47 4.39 38.09 -19.87
CA TYR A 47 5.46 37.18 -19.50
C TYR A 47 5.76 36.19 -20.63
N ASP A 48 7.02 36.13 -21.06
CA ASP A 48 7.50 35.13 -22.00
C ASP A 48 7.93 33.87 -21.24
N PRO A 49 7.28 32.71 -21.45
CA PRO A 49 7.66 31.45 -20.79
C PRO A 49 9.11 31.04 -21.02
N SER A 50 9.75 31.51 -22.11
CA SER A 50 11.16 31.23 -22.38
C SER A 50 12.09 31.83 -21.32
N GLU A 51 11.72 32.95 -20.70
CA GLU A 51 12.54 33.60 -19.66
C GLU A 51 12.61 32.79 -18.36
N HIS A 52 11.67 31.86 -18.14
CA HIS A 52 11.71 30.95 -17.01
C HIS A 52 12.95 30.05 -17.04
N SER A 53 13.57 29.84 -18.21
CA SER A 53 14.81 29.10 -18.36
C SER A 53 15.96 29.67 -17.53
N LYS A 54 16.06 31.00 -17.42
CA LYS A 54 17.08 31.69 -16.62
C LYS A 54 17.03 31.27 -15.14
N ILE A 55 15.83 31.01 -14.62
CA ILE A 55 15.64 30.54 -13.24
C ILE A 55 16.24 29.14 -13.08
N TYR A 56 16.02 28.23 -14.04
CA TYR A 56 16.63 26.90 -13.98
C TYR A 56 18.17 26.96 -14.00
N GLU A 57 18.75 27.87 -14.79
CA GLU A 57 20.20 28.09 -14.83
C GLU A 57 20.74 28.57 -13.48
N GLU A 58 20.04 29.51 -12.83
CA GLU A 58 20.39 29.99 -11.49
C GLU A 58 20.34 28.87 -10.44
N TYR A 59 19.27 28.07 -10.43
CA TYR A 59 19.16 26.92 -9.51
C TYR A 59 20.23 25.85 -9.78
N ALA A 60 20.55 25.58 -11.04
CA ALA A 60 21.62 24.65 -11.41
C ALA A 60 23.00 25.12 -10.89
N ALA A 61 23.28 26.43 -10.99
CA ALA A 61 24.52 27.00 -10.44
C ALA A 61 24.58 26.89 -8.91
N ILE A 62 23.45 27.09 -8.22
CA ILE A 62 23.34 26.93 -6.76
C ILE A 62 23.54 25.47 -6.36
N GLU A 63 22.95 24.52 -7.07
CA GLU A 63 23.14 23.08 -6.79
C GLU A 63 24.59 22.64 -7.01
N ALA A 64 25.24 23.09 -8.08
CA ALA A 64 26.65 22.83 -8.33
C ALA A 64 27.55 23.40 -7.22
N ALA A 65 27.24 24.61 -6.72
CA ALA A 65 27.96 25.18 -5.59
C ALA A 65 27.73 24.39 -4.28
N ARG A 66 26.50 23.95 -4.02
CA ARG A 66 26.17 23.10 -2.85
C ARG A 66 26.86 21.74 -2.90
N GLN A 67 26.96 21.15 -4.09
CA GLN A 67 27.67 19.89 -4.28
C GLN A 67 29.16 20.05 -3.96
N LYS A 68 29.82 21.07 -4.51
CA LYS A 68 31.24 21.35 -4.22
C LYS A 68 31.50 21.57 -2.73
N LEU A 69 30.65 22.34 -2.05
CA LEU A 69 30.78 22.55 -0.61
C LEU A 69 30.61 21.25 0.19
N ARG A 70 29.75 20.33 -0.27
CA ARG A 70 29.59 19.02 0.37
C ARG A 70 30.81 18.12 0.13
N GLU A 71 31.38 18.14 -1.07
CA GLU A 71 32.61 17.42 -1.41
C GLU A 71 33.78 17.93 -0.55
N GLU A 72 34.00 19.24 -0.47
CA GLU A 72 35.01 19.86 0.39
C GLU A 72 34.84 19.50 1.88
N GLN A 73 33.59 19.40 2.35
CA GLN A 73 33.29 18.96 3.72
C GLN A 73 33.66 17.49 3.95
N ILE A 74 33.31 16.61 3.02
CA ILE A 74 33.66 15.19 3.10
C ILE A 74 35.19 15.03 3.07
N ASP A 75 35.87 15.70 2.15
CA ASP A 75 37.33 15.66 2.05
C ASP A 75 37.99 16.14 3.36
N SER A 76 37.52 17.27 3.92
CA SER A 76 38.03 17.76 5.20
C SER A 76 37.78 16.82 6.39
N GLN A 77 36.65 16.09 6.39
CA GLN A 77 36.35 15.07 7.40
C GLN A 77 37.22 13.83 7.23
N THR A 78 37.45 13.39 5.99
CA THR A 78 38.37 12.28 5.71
C THR A 78 39.81 12.64 6.07
N ASP A 79 40.27 13.86 5.78
CA ASP A 79 41.58 14.36 6.18
C ASP A 79 41.72 14.46 7.71
N ALA A 80 40.66 14.86 8.41
CA ALA A 80 40.63 14.86 9.87
C ALA A 80 40.67 13.44 10.45
N ALA A 81 39.99 12.46 9.83
CA ALA A 81 40.05 11.06 10.21
C ALA A 81 41.43 10.44 9.95
N VAL A 82 42.02 10.68 8.77
CA VAL A 82 43.38 10.23 8.42
C VAL A 82 44.42 10.85 9.34
N ARG A 83 44.28 12.13 9.72
CA ARG A 83 45.18 12.77 10.72
C ARG A 83 45.02 12.19 12.12
N LYS A 84 43.82 11.75 12.53
CA LYS A 84 43.62 11.03 13.80
C LYS A 84 44.30 9.66 13.77
N VAL A 85 44.18 8.91 12.67
CA VAL A 85 44.85 7.62 12.46
C VAL A 85 46.37 7.79 12.44
N ALA A 86 46.89 8.83 11.78
CA ALA A 86 48.33 9.12 11.76
C ALA A 86 48.86 9.56 13.14
N LYS A 87 48.05 10.22 13.97
CA LYS A 87 48.41 10.60 15.35
C LYS A 87 48.33 9.43 16.34
N ALA A 88 47.59 8.37 16.00
CA ALA A 88 47.62 7.08 16.69
C ALA A 88 48.78 6.18 16.21
N GLY A 89 49.52 6.59 15.17
CA GLY A 89 50.73 5.92 14.66
C GLY A 89 51.94 6.10 15.58
N GLY A 90 51.85 5.49 16.76
CA GLY A 90 52.90 5.39 17.77
C GLY A 90 52.85 4.04 18.50
N GLY A 91 52.64 2.95 17.78
CA GLY A 91 52.91 1.59 18.27
C GLY A 91 51.88 0.52 17.89
N GLY A 92 52.36 -0.52 17.20
CA GLY A 92 51.79 -1.87 17.28
C GLY A 92 50.75 -2.24 16.22
N ASN A 93 51.11 -3.22 15.41
CA ASN A 93 50.28 -3.90 14.41
C ASN A 93 49.43 -4.98 15.10
N ASP A 94 48.12 -4.96 14.91
CA ASP A 94 47.20 -6.12 14.74
C ASP A 94 45.76 -5.70 15.05
N GLU A 95 44.81 -6.29 14.32
CA GLU A 95 43.35 -6.09 14.40
C GLU A 95 42.81 -4.83 13.69
N PHE A 96 42.43 -5.00 12.42
CA PHE A 96 41.39 -4.19 11.77
C PHE A 96 40.05 -4.48 12.47
N GLY A 97 39.95 -4.07 13.73
CA GLY A 97 38.72 -3.97 14.47
C GLY A 97 38.05 -2.67 14.07
N SER A 98 36.93 -2.79 13.37
CA SER A 98 35.87 -1.80 13.42
C SER A 98 35.55 -1.57 14.91
N SER A 99 36.13 -0.53 15.50
CA SER A 99 35.57 0.10 16.69
C SER A 99 34.91 1.37 16.11
N ASP A 100 33.63 1.37 15.73
CA ASP A 100 32.49 0.79 16.43
C ASP A 100 32.71 0.80 17.94
N GLU A 101 32.75 2.03 18.46
CA GLU A 101 32.04 2.28 19.71
C GLU A 101 30.55 1.99 19.46
N GLU A 102 30.21 0.69 19.36
CA GLU A 102 28.94 0.19 19.86
C GLU A 102 28.89 0.49 21.38
N ASP A 103 27.69 0.73 21.88
CA ASP A 103 27.33 0.88 23.30
C ASP A 103 27.39 2.28 23.94
N ALA A 104 27.00 3.31 23.19
CA ALA A 104 26.32 4.46 23.80
C ALA A 104 25.23 5.01 22.86
N ASP A 105 24.08 4.35 22.90
CA ASP A 105 22.78 4.85 22.45
C ASP A 105 22.43 4.63 20.96
N GLU A 106 22.48 3.40 20.45
CA GLU A 106 21.78 3.06 19.19
C GLU A 106 20.25 3.22 19.32
N ASP A 107 19.71 3.09 20.54
CA ASP A 107 18.33 3.45 20.89
C ASP A 107 18.03 4.96 20.78
N LYS A 108 19.05 5.82 20.68
CA LYS A 108 18.89 7.29 20.55
C LYS A 108 18.99 7.74 19.10
N TYR A 109 19.47 6.90 18.19
CA TYR A 109 19.39 7.18 16.76
C TYR A 109 18.00 6.91 16.18
N ALA A 110 17.24 6.00 16.79
CA ALA A 110 15.81 5.83 16.49
C ALA A 110 14.99 7.09 16.84
N ASP A 111 15.44 7.86 17.85
CA ASP A 111 14.81 9.12 18.30
C ASP A 111 15.38 10.37 17.57
N ALA A 112 16.52 10.22 16.88
CA ALA A 112 17.16 11.26 16.05
C ALA A 112 16.66 11.25 14.60
N ALA A 113 15.84 10.28 14.22
CA ALA A 113 14.98 10.38 13.05
C ALA A 113 13.89 11.43 13.35
N ASP A 114 14.26 12.71 13.30
CA ASP A 114 13.32 13.82 13.27
C ASP A 114 12.27 13.50 12.20
N ALA A 115 11.10 13.03 12.65
CA ALA A 115 10.10 12.49 11.75
C ALA A 115 9.77 13.59 10.75
N VAL A 116 10.24 13.40 9.52
CA VAL A 116 10.34 14.43 8.50
C VAL A 116 9.01 15.18 8.41
N GLY A 117 8.96 16.41 8.95
CA GLY A 117 7.76 17.23 8.99
C GLY A 117 7.24 17.66 10.37
N GLN A 118 7.93 17.37 11.48
CA GLN A 118 7.60 17.97 12.79
C GLN A 118 8.14 19.39 12.88
N LYS A 119 7.28 20.39 12.67
CA LYS A 119 7.64 21.78 13.03
C LYS A 119 7.51 21.93 14.54
N LEU A 120 8.63 22.19 15.22
CA LEU A 120 8.65 22.61 16.61
C LEU A 120 8.18 24.06 16.69
N ASP A 121 6.95 24.28 17.16
CA ASP A 121 6.48 25.63 17.48
C ASP A 121 7.12 26.05 18.82
N ALA A 122 8.11 26.93 18.74
CA ALA A 122 8.90 27.40 19.89
C ALA A 122 8.05 28.05 20.99
N LYS A 123 6.81 28.49 20.67
CA LYS A 123 5.91 29.14 21.62
C LYS A 123 5.09 28.17 22.47
N THR A 124 4.76 27.00 21.93
CA THR A 124 3.89 26.01 22.60
C THR A 124 4.63 24.75 23.02
N ARG A 125 5.89 24.56 22.58
CA ARG A 125 6.72 23.37 22.86
C ARG A 125 6.01 22.05 22.48
N ILE A 126 5.05 22.13 21.56
CA ILE A 126 4.29 21.02 21.01
C ILE A 126 4.73 20.86 19.55
N THR A 127 5.02 19.63 19.13
CA THR A 127 5.27 19.33 17.72
C THR A 127 3.94 19.21 17.00
N VAL A 128 3.70 20.06 15.99
CA VAL A 128 2.51 19.95 15.15
C VAL A 128 2.80 18.88 14.10
N ARG A 129 2.44 17.63 14.41
CA ARG A 129 2.44 16.53 13.42
C ARG A 129 1.18 16.58 12.57
N ASN A 130 1.35 16.36 11.26
CA ASN A 130 0.21 16.04 10.42
C ASN A 130 -0.37 14.70 10.87
N LEU A 131 -1.66 14.69 11.23
CA LEU A 131 -2.34 13.48 11.71
C LEU A 131 -2.68 12.48 10.59
N ARG A 132 -2.59 12.91 9.32
CA ARG A 132 -2.82 12.04 8.19
C ARG A 132 -1.59 11.16 7.95
N ILE A 133 -1.81 9.86 8.04
CA ILE A 133 -0.88 8.80 7.66
C ILE A 133 -0.61 8.91 6.16
N ARG A 134 0.67 8.89 5.74
CA ARG A 134 1.06 9.11 4.34
C ARG A 134 1.04 7.81 3.52
N GLU A 135 1.17 6.69 4.22
CA GLU A 135 1.15 5.32 3.72
C GLU A 135 -0.26 4.93 3.23
N ASP A 136 -1.30 5.48 3.86
CA ASP A 136 -2.70 5.23 3.51
C ASP A 136 -3.17 6.16 2.39
N THR A 137 -3.41 5.57 1.21
CA THR A 137 -3.99 6.29 0.07
C THR A 137 -5.46 6.57 0.31
N ALA A 138 -5.92 7.78 -0.03
CA ALA A 138 -7.34 8.09 0.05
C ALA A 138 -8.10 7.35 -1.05
N LYS A 139 -9.32 6.88 -0.76
CA LYS A 139 -10.13 6.05 -1.68
C LYS A 139 -10.25 6.67 -3.09
N TYR A 140 -10.51 7.97 -3.19
CA TYR A 140 -10.66 8.70 -4.46
C TYR A 140 -9.35 8.93 -5.23
N LEU A 141 -8.19 8.62 -4.64
CA LEU A 141 -6.88 8.69 -5.31
C LEU A 141 -6.42 7.32 -5.81
N ILE A 142 -7.16 6.25 -5.51
CA ILE A 142 -6.83 4.90 -5.99
C ILE A 142 -6.97 4.82 -7.51
N ASN A 143 -7.97 5.49 -8.08
CA ASN A 143 -8.13 5.67 -9.51
C ASN A 143 -8.48 7.14 -9.82
N LEU A 144 -7.66 7.80 -10.64
CA LEU A 144 -7.82 9.21 -11.01
C LEU A 144 -8.78 9.40 -12.20
N ASP A 145 -9.22 8.32 -12.84
CA ASP A 145 -10.18 8.39 -13.93
C ASP A 145 -11.52 8.92 -13.39
N PRO A 146 -12.09 9.99 -13.97
CA PRO A 146 -13.33 10.60 -13.48
C PRO A 146 -14.54 9.68 -13.64
N SER A 147 -14.46 8.66 -14.50
CA SER A 147 -15.49 7.66 -14.76
C SER A 147 -15.34 6.38 -13.93
N SER A 148 -14.45 6.36 -12.92
CA SER A 148 -14.16 5.20 -12.08
C SER A 148 -15.30 4.90 -11.09
N ALA A 149 -15.00 4.80 -9.79
CA ALA A 149 -16.00 4.59 -8.74
C ALA A 149 -16.35 5.92 -8.08
N TYR A 150 -17.65 6.13 -7.81
CA TYR A 150 -18.10 7.32 -7.13
C TYR A 150 -17.68 7.31 -5.65
N TYR A 151 -17.00 8.37 -5.23
CA TYR A 151 -16.68 8.66 -3.84
C TYR A 151 -17.61 9.76 -3.29
N ASP A 152 -18.35 9.47 -2.23
CA ASP A 152 -19.12 10.49 -1.52
C ASP A 152 -18.23 11.17 -0.47
N PRO A 153 -17.84 12.45 -0.66
CA PRO A 153 -16.97 13.16 0.28
C PRO A 153 -17.64 13.46 1.63
N LYS A 154 -18.98 13.43 1.70
CA LYS A 154 -19.71 13.70 2.93
C LYS A 154 -19.60 12.53 3.90
N THR A 155 -19.95 11.33 3.42
CA THR A 155 -19.90 10.09 4.21
C THR A 155 -18.55 9.40 4.16
N ARG A 156 -17.66 9.85 3.27
CA ARG A 156 -16.33 9.27 3.01
C ARG A 156 -16.41 7.80 2.57
N SER A 157 -17.48 7.45 1.86
CA SER A 157 -17.75 6.09 1.39
C SER A 157 -17.47 5.96 -0.11
N MET A 158 -16.96 4.80 -0.51
CA MET A 158 -16.80 4.41 -1.91
C MET A 158 -17.42 3.03 -2.07
N ARG A 159 -18.58 2.97 -2.76
CA ARG A 159 -19.37 1.73 -2.81
C ARG A 159 -18.72 0.66 -3.68
N ASP A 160 -18.39 1.04 -4.91
CA ASP A 160 -17.89 0.13 -5.94
C ASP A 160 -16.36 0.09 -5.93
N ASN A 161 -15.80 -0.97 -6.53
CA ASN A 161 -14.37 -1.10 -6.71
C ASN A 161 -13.86 -0.06 -7.75
N PRO A 162 -12.89 0.81 -7.39
CA PRO A 162 -12.28 1.76 -8.34
C PRO A 162 -11.45 1.07 -9.45
N SER A 163 -10.93 -0.14 -9.22
CA SER A 163 -10.14 -0.92 -10.19
C SER A 163 -10.90 -2.15 -10.68
N LYS A 164 -11.86 -1.95 -11.60
CA LYS A 164 -12.72 -3.03 -12.15
C LYS A 164 -11.96 -4.13 -12.90
N ASN A 165 -10.74 -3.84 -13.39
CA ASN A 165 -9.96 -4.77 -14.20
C ASN A 165 -9.16 -5.79 -13.36
N VAL A 166 -9.08 -5.57 -12.04
CA VAL A 166 -8.29 -6.42 -11.13
C VAL A 166 -9.27 -7.26 -10.30
N ASN A 167 -8.87 -8.49 -9.99
CA ASN A 167 -9.64 -9.31 -9.07
C ASN A 167 -9.74 -8.61 -7.71
N PRO A 168 -10.88 -8.73 -7.00
CA PRO A 168 -11.10 -8.06 -5.72
C PRO A 168 -10.11 -8.51 -4.63
N GLU A 169 -9.59 -9.74 -4.70
CA GLU A 169 -8.63 -10.27 -3.72
C GLU A 169 -7.23 -9.65 -3.86
N ASP A 170 -6.85 -9.27 -5.09
CA ASP A 170 -5.53 -8.70 -5.39
C ASP A 170 -5.53 -7.16 -5.30
N ALA A 171 -6.72 -6.56 -5.25
CA ALA A 171 -6.88 -5.12 -5.18
C ALA A 171 -6.63 -4.61 -3.74
N GLN A 172 -5.92 -3.48 -3.61
CA GLN A 172 -5.73 -2.82 -2.33
C GLN A 172 -7.07 -2.41 -1.67
N PHE A 173 -8.08 -2.09 -2.49
CA PHE A 173 -9.42 -1.77 -2.03
C PHE A 173 -10.45 -2.26 -3.05
N ALA A 174 -11.27 -3.23 -2.65
CA ALA A 174 -12.29 -3.84 -3.50
C ALA A 174 -13.69 -3.18 -3.41
N GLY A 175 -13.80 -2.01 -2.78
CA GLY A 175 -15.08 -1.32 -2.55
C GLY A 175 -15.71 -1.64 -1.19
N ASP A 176 -16.45 -0.68 -0.63
CA ASP A 176 -17.13 -0.85 0.67
C ASP A 176 -18.23 -1.93 0.60
N ASN A 177 -18.84 -2.15 -0.57
CA ASN A 177 -19.87 -3.18 -0.76
C ASN A 177 -19.29 -4.61 -0.61
N PHE A 178 -18.05 -4.83 -1.03
CA PHE A 178 -17.38 -6.12 -0.89
C PHE A 178 -17.16 -6.47 0.58
N LEU A 179 -16.63 -5.51 1.35
CA LEU A 179 -16.38 -5.67 2.79
C LEU A 179 -17.67 -5.75 3.62
N ARG A 180 -18.76 -5.10 3.19
CA ARG A 180 -20.01 -5.07 3.96
C ARG A 180 -20.67 -6.45 4.10
N ASN A 181 -20.51 -7.32 3.11
CA ASN A 181 -21.12 -8.65 3.10
C ASN A 181 -20.12 -9.75 3.45
N SER A 182 -18.88 -9.42 3.82
CA SER A 182 -17.88 -10.41 4.21
C SER A 182 -17.91 -10.70 5.73
N GLY A 183 -17.27 -11.79 6.13
CA GLY A 183 -17.14 -12.19 7.53
C GLY A 183 -18.45 -12.66 8.18
N GLU A 184 -18.63 -12.29 9.45
CA GLU A 184 -19.72 -12.78 10.32
C GLU A 184 -21.10 -12.21 9.93
N ALA A 185 -21.16 -11.14 9.13
CA ALA A 185 -22.41 -10.54 8.69
C ALA A 185 -23.35 -11.57 8.04
N VAL A 186 -22.78 -12.51 7.28
CA VAL A 186 -23.52 -13.60 6.64
C VAL A 186 -24.09 -14.58 7.67
N ASP A 187 -23.35 -14.88 8.73
CA ASP A 187 -23.79 -15.84 9.75
C ASP A 187 -24.85 -15.24 10.68
N VAL A 188 -24.74 -13.94 11.00
CA VAL A 188 -25.80 -13.20 11.69
C VAL A 188 -27.07 -13.16 10.84
N GLN A 189 -26.95 -12.94 9.52
CA GLN A 189 -28.10 -13.01 8.60
C GLN A 189 -28.74 -14.41 8.58
N LYS A 190 -27.94 -15.48 8.55
CA LYS A 190 -28.46 -16.87 8.64
C LYS A 190 -29.18 -17.11 9.97
N LEU A 191 -28.62 -16.63 11.09
CA LEU A 191 -29.24 -16.72 12.40
C LEU A 191 -30.57 -15.96 12.46
N GLN A 192 -30.62 -14.77 11.86
CA GLN A 192 -31.85 -13.98 11.75
C GLN A 192 -32.92 -14.72 10.93
N LEU A 193 -32.54 -15.33 9.79
CA LEU A 193 -33.44 -16.16 9.00
C LEU A 193 -33.95 -17.37 9.79
N PHE A 194 -33.09 -18.01 10.58
CA PHE A 194 -33.47 -19.11 11.46
C PHE A 194 -34.47 -18.67 12.54
N ALA A 195 -34.25 -17.51 13.16
CA ALA A 195 -35.16 -16.94 14.15
C ALA A 195 -36.55 -16.68 13.55
N TRP A 196 -36.62 -16.06 12.36
CA TRP A 196 -37.90 -15.84 11.66
C TRP A 196 -38.61 -17.14 11.27
N GLN A 197 -37.87 -18.15 10.79
CA GLN A 197 -38.44 -19.46 10.47
C GLN A 197 -38.94 -20.19 11.72
N SER A 198 -38.25 -20.05 12.85
CA SER A 198 -38.65 -20.64 14.13
C SER A 198 -39.88 -19.96 14.69
N ALA A 199 -39.94 -18.62 14.63
CA ALA A 199 -41.10 -17.82 15.01
C ALA A 199 -42.33 -18.17 14.17
N ALA A 200 -42.17 -18.34 12.84
CA ALA A 200 -43.25 -18.77 11.95
C ALA A 200 -43.79 -20.17 12.28
N ARG A 201 -42.98 -21.03 12.92
CA ARG A 201 -43.37 -22.36 13.41
C ARG A 201 -43.94 -22.35 14.83
N GLY A 202 -44.01 -21.18 15.48
CA GLY A 202 -44.52 -21.01 16.85
C GLY A 202 -43.48 -21.13 17.96
N ASN A 203 -42.18 -21.24 17.63
CA ASN A 203 -41.12 -21.22 18.63
C ASN A 203 -40.64 -19.79 18.88
N ASP A 204 -40.58 -19.36 20.14
CA ASP A 204 -40.13 -18.02 20.51
C ASP A 204 -38.59 -17.93 20.52
N VAL A 205 -38.02 -17.60 19.36
CA VAL A 205 -36.58 -17.36 19.19
C VAL A 205 -36.41 -15.97 18.57
N HIS A 206 -35.70 -15.09 19.27
CA HIS A 206 -35.45 -13.73 18.80
C HIS A 206 -33.96 -13.39 18.90
N LEU A 207 -33.38 -12.89 17.80
CA LEU A 207 -31.97 -12.53 17.72
C LEU A 207 -31.57 -11.49 18.77
N ASN A 208 -32.29 -10.37 18.85
CA ASN A 208 -31.93 -9.26 19.74
C ASN A 208 -32.32 -9.46 21.21
N ALA A 209 -33.42 -10.16 21.50
CA ALA A 209 -33.91 -10.32 22.86
C ALA A 209 -33.10 -11.38 23.63
N ASN A 210 -32.94 -12.57 23.04
CA ASN A 210 -32.20 -13.69 23.63
C ASN A 210 -31.15 -14.24 22.63
N PRO A 211 -30.08 -13.47 22.33
CA PRO A 211 -29.10 -13.82 21.30
C PRO A 211 -28.42 -15.17 21.57
N THR A 212 -27.97 -15.41 22.80
CA THR A 212 -27.25 -16.65 23.17
C THR A 212 -28.13 -17.88 23.05
N GLN A 213 -29.39 -17.79 23.48
CA GLN A 213 -30.35 -18.89 23.32
C GLN A 213 -30.58 -19.18 21.82
N GLY A 214 -30.76 -18.14 21.01
CA GLY A 214 -30.93 -18.28 19.57
C GLY A 214 -29.71 -18.91 18.89
N GLU A 215 -28.50 -18.55 19.32
CA GLU A 215 -27.24 -19.08 18.80
C GLU A 215 -27.08 -20.57 19.13
N ILE A 216 -27.31 -20.98 20.38
CA ILE A 216 -27.27 -22.39 20.80
C ILE A 216 -28.29 -23.23 20.01
N LEU A 217 -29.52 -22.73 19.86
CA LEU A 217 -30.55 -23.41 19.08
C LEU A 217 -30.19 -23.51 17.60
N HIS A 218 -29.56 -22.48 17.04
CA HIS A 218 -29.09 -22.48 15.66
C HIS A 218 -27.92 -23.45 15.46
N HIS A 219 -27.00 -23.56 16.42
CA HIS A 219 -25.94 -24.56 16.43
C HIS A 219 -26.51 -25.98 16.43
N GLN A 220 -27.41 -26.29 17.36
CA GLN A 220 -28.12 -27.58 17.42
C GLN A 220 -28.91 -27.85 16.12
N TYR A 221 -29.50 -26.82 15.52
CA TYR A 221 -30.19 -26.94 14.23
C TYR A 221 -29.21 -27.29 13.10
N LYS A 222 -28.00 -26.72 13.06
CA LYS A 222 -26.97 -27.08 12.07
C LYS A 222 -26.55 -28.54 12.21
N GLU A 223 -26.25 -29.00 13.42
CA GLU A 223 -25.89 -30.40 13.69
C GLU A 223 -27.00 -31.36 13.24
N LYS A 224 -28.26 -31.07 13.62
CA LYS A 224 -29.42 -31.87 13.20
C LYS A 224 -29.61 -31.82 11.69
N LYS A 225 -29.40 -30.66 11.06
CA LYS A 225 -29.51 -30.50 9.61
C LYS A 225 -28.46 -31.34 8.88
N ASP A 226 -27.24 -31.42 9.38
CA ASP A 226 -26.18 -32.21 8.76
C ASP A 226 -26.39 -33.71 8.96
N TYR A 227 -26.88 -34.12 10.14
CA TYR A 227 -27.35 -35.49 10.36
C TYR A 227 -28.49 -35.87 9.39
N LEU A 228 -29.49 -35.00 9.22
CA LEU A 228 -30.60 -35.22 8.27
C LEU A 228 -30.13 -35.26 6.80
N LYS A 229 -29.14 -34.44 6.43
CA LYS A 229 -28.52 -34.53 5.09
C LYS A 229 -27.83 -35.88 4.89
N ASN A 230 -27.08 -36.36 5.88
CA ASN A 230 -26.35 -37.63 5.77
C ASN A 230 -27.31 -38.82 5.70
N THR A 231 -28.33 -38.86 6.54
CA THR A 231 -29.39 -39.89 6.46
C THR A 231 -30.15 -39.83 5.15
N SER A 232 -30.47 -38.63 4.64
CA SER A 232 -31.08 -38.47 3.31
C SER A 232 -30.16 -38.95 2.19
N LYS A 233 -28.84 -38.67 2.25
CA LYS A 233 -27.87 -39.16 1.27
C LYS A 233 -27.82 -40.69 1.26
N VAL A 234 -27.73 -41.33 2.42
CA VAL A 234 -27.73 -42.79 2.56
C VAL A 234 -29.05 -43.37 2.04
N GLY A 235 -30.19 -42.77 2.38
CA GLY A 235 -31.50 -43.21 1.88
C GLY A 235 -31.66 -43.08 0.36
N ILE A 236 -31.07 -42.05 -0.25
CA ILE A 236 -31.04 -41.88 -1.71
C ILE A 236 -30.16 -42.97 -2.33
N LEU A 237 -28.96 -43.20 -1.80
CA LEU A 237 -28.04 -44.25 -2.28
C LEU A 237 -28.68 -45.64 -2.19
N ALA A 238 -29.37 -45.96 -1.09
CA ALA A 238 -30.04 -47.24 -0.91
C ALA A 238 -31.21 -47.46 -1.89
N LYS A 239 -31.91 -46.39 -2.31
CA LYS A 239 -33.05 -46.47 -3.22
C LYS A 239 -32.65 -46.52 -4.69
N TYR A 240 -31.64 -45.75 -5.07
CA TYR A 240 -31.28 -45.54 -6.47
C TYR A 240 -29.95 -46.22 -6.86
N GLY A 241 -29.21 -46.77 -5.90
CA GLY A 241 -27.88 -47.35 -6.13
C GLY A 241 -26.82 -46.29 -6.46
N GLY A 242 -25.59 -46.73 -6.77
CA GLY A 242 -24.51 -45.85 -7.24
C GLY A 242 -23.36 -45.60 -6.26
N GLU A 243 -23.28 -46.36 -5.17
CA GLU A 243 -22.14 -46.36 -4.24
C GLU A 243 -20.82 -46.73 -4.95
N GLU A 244 -20.88 -47.66 -5.91
CA GLU A 244 -19.75 -48.10 -6.74
C GLU A 244 -19.12 -46.97 -7.59
N TYR A 245 -19.88 -45.93 -7.92
CA TYR A 245 -19.38 -44.77 -8.68
C TYR A 245 -18.86 -43.64 -7.79
N LEU A 246 -19.10 -43.73 -6.47
CA LEU A 246 -18.62 -42.76 -5.48
C LEU A 246 -17.20 -43.11 -5.01
N GLU A 247 -16.85 -44.39 -5.00
CA GLU A 247 -15.49 -44.86 -4.75
C GLU A 247 -14.59 -44.44 -5.92
N LYS A 248 -13.92 -43.29 -5.78
CA LYS A 248 -12.84 -42.93 -6.70
C LYS A 248 -11.76 -43.99 -6.61
N ALA A 249 -11.34 -44.51 -7.75
CA ALA A 249 -10.15 -45.34 -7.86
C ALA A 249 -8.98 -44.68 -7.09
N PRO A 250 -8.13 -45.48 -6.41
CA PRO A 250 -7.01 -44.95 -5.64
C PRO A 250 -6.18 -43.98 -6.49
N LYS A 251 -5.73 -42.88 -5.87
CA LYS A 251 -5.03 -41.78 -6.56
C LYS A 251 -3.85 -42.26 -7.42
N GLU A 252 -3.21 -43.34 -7.02
CA GLU A 252 -2.13 -44.03 -7.75
C GLU A 252 -2.61 -44.51 -9.13
N LEU A 253 -3.78 -45.14 -9.20
CA LEU A 253 -4.41 -45.56 -10.46
C LEU A 253 -4.95 -44.39 -11.27
N LEU A 254 -5.44 -43.34 -10.60
CA LEU A 254 -5.98 -42.15 -11.27
C LEU A 254 -4.88 -41.29 -11.91
N ASN A 255 -3.73 -41.17 -11.24
CA ASN A 255 -2.59 -40.39 -11.68
C ASN A 255 -1.62 -41.20 -12.57
N GLY A 256 -1.78 -42.52 -12.63
CA GLY A 256 -0.89 -43.42 -13.37
C GLY A 256 0.55 -43.43 -12.84
N GLN A 257 0.76 -42.99 -11.60
CA GLN A 257 2.07 -42.87 -10.96
C GLN A 257 2.22 -43.95 -9.91
N THR A 258 3.29 -44.74 -10.00
CA THR A 258 3.63 -45.82 -9.06
C THR A 258 4.66 -45.40 -8.01
N GLU A 259 5.11 -44.15 -8.04
CA GLU A 259 6.20 -43.65 -7.21
C GLU A 259 5.68 -42.64 -6.18
N ASP A 260 5.85 -42.95 -4.89
CA ASP A 260 5.57 -42.06 -3.78
C ASP A 260 6.84 -41.26 -3.42
N TYR A 261 6.77 -39.93 -3.55
CA TYR A 261 7.87 -39.04 -3.14
C TYR A 261 7.98 -38.97 -1.61
N VAL A 262 9.19 -39.19 -1.08
CA VAL A 262 9.49 -39.14 0.37
C VAL A 262 10.69 -38.22 0.62
N GLU A 263 10.49 -37.16 1.40
CA GLU A 263 11.55 -36.25 1.87
C GLU A 263 12.09 -36.76 3.22
N TYR A 264 13.39 -36.98 3.31
CA TYR A 264 14.08 -37.34 4.56
C TYR A 264 14.75 -36.10 5.16
N SER A 265 14.70 -35.98 6.49
CA SER A 265 15.51 -35.03 7.25
C SER A 265 16.99 -35.40 7.16
N ARG A 266 17.87 -34.45 7.50
CA ARG A 266 19.32 -34.72 7.62
C ARG A 266 19.63 -35.84 8.63
N THR A 267 18.72 -36.12 9.55
CA THR A 267 18.79 -37.20 10.55
C THR A 267 18.13 -38.51 10.10
N GLY A 268 17.58 -38.58 8.88
CA GLY A 268 16.97 -39.77 8.29
C GLY A 268 15.50 -40.00 8.66
N GLN A 269 14.85 -39.07 9.35
CA GLN A 269 13.41 -39.12 9.66
C GLN A 269 12.59 -38.60 8.48
N VAL A 270 11.43 -39.19 8.21
CA VAL A 270 10.56 -38.75 7.12
C VAL A 270 9.91 -37.42 7.49
N ILE A 271 10.15 -36.37 6.69
CA ILE A 271 9.53 -35.04 6.86
C ILE A 271 8.24 -34.94 6.04
N LYS A 272 8.24 -35.47 4.81
CA LYS A 272 7.06 -35.55 3.94
C LYS A 272 7.02 -36.89 3.22
N GLY A 273 5.82 -37.43 3.03
CA GLY A 273 5.59 -38.74 2.42
C GLY A 273 5.18 -39.79 3.45
N ARG A 274 4.85 -40.99 2.96
CA ARG A 274 4.47 -42.11 3.84
C ARG A 274 5.73 -42.76 4.42
N GLU A 275 5.73 -43.00 5.73
CA GLU A 275 6.77 -43.81 6.37
C GLU A 275 6.76 -45.23 5.80
N ARG A 276 7.95 -45.81 5.60
CA ARG A 276 8.05 -47.20 5.15
C ARG A 276 7.39 -48.10 6.20
N ALA A 277 6.44 -48.93 5.77
CA ALA A 277 5.80 -49.91 6.64
C ALA A 277 6.90 -50.77 7.30
N LYS A 278 6.85 -50.91 8.63
CA LYS A 278 7.78 -51.77 9.37
C LYS A 278 7.67 -53.19 8.82
N THR A 279 8.80 -53.77 8.43
CA THR A 279 8.87 -55.16 7.99
C THR A 279 8.50 -56.06 9.16
N LYS A 280 7.35 -56.73 9.08
CA LYS A 280 6.98 -57.76 10.05
C LYS A 280 7.79 -59.02 9.76
N SER A 281 8.40 -59.61 10.78
CA SER A 281 9.03 -60.92 10.67
C SER A 281 7.96 -62.01 10.55
N LYS A 282 8.39 -63.23 10.23
CA LYS A 282 7.50 -64.41 10.10
C LYS A 282 6.97 -64.90 11.46
N TYR A 283 7.52 -64.42 12.57
CA TYR A 283 7.19 -64.86 13.91
C TYR A 283 6.24 -63.86 14.58
N ASP A 284 5.27 -64.36 15.34
CA ASP A 284 4.19 -63.57 15.97
C ASP A 284 4.67 -62.55 17.02
N GLU A 285 5.97 -62.54 17.34
CA GLU A 285 6.57 -61.69 18.37
C GLU A 285 6.55 -60.19 18.01
N ASP A 286 6.36 -59.83 16.73
CA ASP A 286 6.24 -58.45 16.27
C ASP A 286 4.83 -57.84 16.47
N GLY A 287 3.87 -58.63 16.99
CA GLY A 287 2.49 -58.21 17.26
C GLY A 287 2.23 -57.72 18.69
N GLU A 288 3.12 -58.03 19.64
CA GLU A 288 2.91 -57.76 21.05
C GLU A 288 3.61 -56.47 21.51
N HIS A 289 2.86 -55.37 21.50
CA HIS A 289 3.24 -54.17 22.24
C HIS A 289 3.17 -54.48 23.75
N PHE A 290 4.32 -54.75 24.37
CA PHE A 290 4.47 -54.77 25.82
C PHE A 290 4.11 -53.39 26.40
N TRP A 291 2.92 -53.29 26.96
CA TRP A 291 2.54 -52.19 27.85
C TRP A 291 3.32 -52.34 29.16
N LEU A 292 4.38 -51.57 29.34
CA LEU A 292 4.97 -51.36 30.67
C LEU A 292 4.03 -50.43 31.46
N PRO A 293 3.53 -50.85 32.63
CA PRO A 293 2.72 -49.96 33.47
C PRO A 293 3.61 -48.88 34.11
N LEU A 294 3.18 -47.63 33.98
CA LEU A 294 3.56 -46.51 34.86
C LEU A 294 2.61 -46.47 36.06
#